data_AF-I4YI25-F1
#
_entry.id   AF-I4YI25-F1
#
_cell.length_a   1.000
_cell.length_b   1.000
_cell.length_c   1.000
_cell.angle_alpha   90.00
_cell.angle_beta   90.00
_cell.angle_gamma   90.00
#
_symmetry.space_group_name_H-M   'P 1'
#
loop_
_entity.id
_entity.type
_entity.pdbx_description
1 polymer ?
#
loop_
_entity_poly.entity_id
_entity_poly.type
_entity_poly.pdbx_seq_one_letter_code
_entity_poly.pdbx_strand_id
1 'polypeptide(L)'
;MVLPTEEEKEREATEGQDAQVVYGRIRDIVRILGDFRRFKAANRSRADYTQQLIADISSYYGYTPFLAEKLFSMFSPDEAVAFFDANETPRPVTIRANTLKTRRRDLAQALINRGVSLEPIGKWTKVGLQIFDSNVPVGATPEYLAGHYMLQSPSSFLPVMALDPQPNERVLDMASAPGGKTSYMSALMQNTGVVFANDANAARTKSLSANVHRLGCKNVVVCTHDGRQFPKVIGGFDRVLLDAPCSGTGVVSKDQSVKVNKTERDFALLSHLQKQLILCAIDSINTKSATGGFVVYSTCSVTVDEDEGVVDYALKKRPNVKLVDTGLEFGVEGFTNIGGKQFHKDMHLTRRFYPHVHNMEGFFVSKLQVLPRSVLKNKLQQAEEKEENDERLEEDDNEAGADVTFNDDEDKALMESEYFTLTRNCLTKTQKTNAANKKLEVSSHSNLKPSNLFFRLLLYIRDFT
;
A
#
# COMPACT_ATOMS: atom_id res chain seq x y z
N MET A 1 -26.69 -16.33 30.92
CA MET A 1 -25.25 -16.64 30.94
C MET A 1 -24.79 -16.50 29.51
N VAL A 2 -24.08 -15.42 29.15
CA VAL A 2 -23.63 -15.18 27.76
C VAL A 2 -22.13 -15.45 27.61
N LEU A 3 -21.36 -15.31 28.68
CA LEU A 3 -19.95 -15.67 28.72
C LEU A 3 -19.82 -17.10 29.27
N PRO A 4 -18.97 -17.95 28.67
CA PRO A 4 -18.69 -19.27 29.19
C PRO A 4 -18.03 -19.17 30.56
N THR A 5 -18.43 -20.06 31.45
CA THR A 5 -17.74 -20.31 32.72
C THR A 5 -16.35 -20.89 32.46
N GLU A 6 -15.45 -20.82 33.44
CA GLU A 6 -14.09 -21.38 33.29
C GLU A 6 -14.13 -22.89 33.03
N GLU A 7 -15.08 -23.61 33.63
CA GLU A 7 -15.31 -25.04 33.36
C GLU A 7 -15.77 -25.30 31.91
N GLU A 8 -16.62 -24.43 31.35
CA GLU A 8 -17.04 -24.53 29.95
C GLU A 8 -15.90 -24.23 28.99
N LYS A 9 -15.02 -23.27 29.30
CA LYS A 9 -13.81 -22.99 28.51
C LYS A 9 -12.84 -24.16 28.51
N GLU A 10 -12.63 -24.81 29.66
CA GLU A 10 -11.77 -25.99 29.79
C GLU A 10 -12.34 -27.18 29.01
N ARG A 11 -13.66 -27.39 29.04
CA ARG A 11 -14.33 -28.40 28.21
C ARG A 11 -14.21 -28.09 26.73
N GLU A 12 -14.49 -26.85 26.33
CA GLU A 12 -14.36 -26.39 24.93
C GLU A 12 -12.93 -26.57 24.40
N ALA A 13 -11.91 -26.36 25.25
CA ALA A 13 -10.51 -26.59 24.90
C ALA A 13 -10.15 -28.08 24.73
N THR A 14 -10.89 -28.98 25.39
CA THR A 14 -10.59 -30.43 25.42
C THR A 14 -11.44 -31.23 24.45
N GLU A 15 -12.72 -30.88 24.31
CA GLU A 15 -13.74 -31.60 23.53
C GLU A 15 -14.02 -30.94 22.17
N GLY A 16 -13.51 -29.72 21.96
CA GLY A 16 -13.79 -28.90 20.79
C GLY A 16 -15.07 -28.07 20.97
N GLN A 17 -15.18 -26.98 20.20
CA GLN A 17 -16.30 -26.06 20.27
C GLN A 17 -17.38 -26.39 19.23
N ASP A 18 -18.66 -26.40 19.64
CA ASP A 18 -19.78 -26.45 18.70
C ASP A 18 -19.91 -25.09 17.99
N ALA A 19 -19.70 -25.09 16.67
CA ALA A 19 -19.75 -23.91 15.83
C ALA A 19 -21.06 -23.12 15.94
N GLN A 20 -22.21 -23.79 16.15
CA GLN A 20 -23.50 -23.11 16.31
C GLN A 20 -23.58 -22.36 17.64
N VAL A 21 -23.05 -22.97 18.70
CA VAL A 21 -23.00 -22.37 20.04
C VAL A 21 -22.06 -21.16 20.04
N VAL A 22 -20.88 -21.30 19.43
CA VAL A 22 -19.91 -20.19 19.32
C VAL A 22 -20.49 -19.03 18.51
N TYR A 23 -21.14 -19.31 17.38
CA TYR A 23 -21.74 -18.26 16.56
C TYR A 23 -22.94 -17.58 17.26
N GLY A 24 -23.74 -18.33 18.02
CA GLY A 24 -24.76 -17.78 18.91
C GLY A 24 -24.16 -16.83 19.95
N ARG A 25 -23.08 -17.25 20.60
CA ARG A 25 -22.33 -16.44 21.57
C ARG A 25 -21.76 -15.17 20.95
N ILE A 26 -21.19 -15.24 19.74
CA ILE A 26 -20.71 -14.07 18.99
C ILE A 26 -21.85 -13.04 18.83
N ARG A 27 -23.03 -13.46 18.37
CA ARG A 27 -24.17 -12.56 18.17
C ARG A 27 -24.66 -11.93 19.47
N ASP A 28 -24.72 -12.70 20.55
CA ASP A 28 -25.15 -12.20 21.86
C ASP A 28 -24.14 -11.20 22.42
N ILE A 29 -22.84 -11.46 22.31
CA ILE A 29 -21.80 -10.54 22.78
C ILE A 29 -21.80 -9.25 21.95
N VAL A 30 -21.96 -9.33 20.63
CA VAL A 30 -22.11 -8.14 19.76
C VAL A 30 -23.29 -7.28 20.20
N ARG A 31 -24.45 -7.89 20.45
CA ARG A 31 -25.64 -7.18 20.95
C ARG A 31 -25.39 -6.49 22.30
N ILE A 32 -24.66 -7.14 23.21
CA ILE A 32 -24.26 -6.55 24.50
C ILE A 32 -23.29 -5.38 24.28
N LEU A 33 -22.31 -5.52 23.38
CA LEU A 33 -21.31 -4.49 23.12
C LEU A 33 -21.90 -3.26 22.39
N GLY A 34 -22.95 -3.45 21.59
CA GLY A 34 -23.71 -2.36 20.96
C GLY A 34 -24.44 -1.49 21.99
N ASP A 35 -25.15 -2.10 22.95
CA ASP A 35 -25.93 -1.41 23.99
C ASP A 35 -25.44 -1.76 25.42
N PHE A 36 -24.16 -1.48 25.67
CA PHE A 36 -23.49 -1.92 26.92
C PHE A 36 -24.17 -1.41 28.20
N ARG A 37 -24.76 -0.21 28.17
CA ARG A 37 -25.45 0.34 29.35
C ARG A 37 -26.67 -0.48 29.76
N ARG A 38 -27.35 -1.11 28.79
CA ARG A 38 -28.62 -1.81 28.99
C ARG A 38 -28.45 -3.30 29.25
N PHE A 39 -27.49 -3.93 28.58
CA PHE A 39 -27.35 -5.40 28.58
C PHE A 39 -26.14 -5.93 29.37
N LYS A 40 -25.36 -5.07 30.04
CA LYS A 40 -24.21 -5.53 30.84
C LYS A 40 -24.65 -6.40 32.02
N ALA A 41 -23.87 -7.46 32.27
CA ALA A 41 -23.90 -8.15 33.56
C ALA A 41 -23.22 -7.31 34.64
N ALA A 42 -23.71 -7.38 35.88
CA ALA A 42 -23.28 -6.52 36.99
C ALA A 42 -21.78 -6.60 37.31
N ASN A 43 -21.14 -7.76 37.09
CA ASN A 43 -19.74 -8.03 37.46
C ASN A 43 -18.80 -8.22 36.27
N ARG A 44 -19.14 -7.70 35.08
CA ARG A 44 -18.31 -7.90 33.87
C ARG A 44 -17.95 -6.58 33.21
N SER A 45 -16.69 -6.45 32.83
CA SER A 45 -16.16 -5.28 32.15
C SER A 45 -16.41 -5.38 30.63
N ARG A 46 -16.36 -4.24 29.92
CA ARG A 46 -16.42 -4.24 28.45
C ARG A 46 -15.24 -5.01 27.85
N ALA A 47 -14.07 -4.95 28.49
CA ALA A 47 -12.88 -5.66 28.05
C ALA A 47 -13.07 -7.18 28.09
N ASP A 48 -13.77 -7.71 29.10
CA ASP A 48 -14.05 -9.15 29.22
C ASP A 48 -14.87 -9.66 28.03
N TYR A 49 -15.91 -8.92 27.64
CA TYR A 49 -16.75 -9.25 26.48
C TYR A 49 -15.96 -9.13 25.18
N THR A 50 -15.16 -8.09 25.02
CA THR A 50 -14.31 -7.91 23.83
C THR A 50 -13.30 -9.05 23.69
N GLN A 51 -12.64 -9.44 24.79
CA GLN A 51 -11.65 -10.51 24.77
C GLN A 51 -12.28 -11.86 24.44
N GLN A 52 -13.46 -12.15 25.01
CA GLN A 52 -14.21 -13.36 24.66
C GLN A 52 -14.63 -13.35 23.18
N LEU A 53 -15.13 -12.22 22.68
CA LEU A 53 -15.52 -12.10 21.28
C LEU A 53 -14.35 -12.33 20.32
N ILE A 54 -13.16 -11.79 20.63
CA ILE A 54 -11.95 -12.01 19.84
C ILE A 54 -11.54 -13.50 19.87
N ALA A 55 -11.63 -14.16 21.03
CA ALA A 55 -11.35 -15.58 21.15
C ALA A 55 -12.32 -16.43 20.32
N ASP A 56 -13.62 -16.10 20.37
CA ASP A 56 -14.66 -16.79 19.62
C ASP A 56 -14.50 -16.58 18.11
N ILE A 57 -14.18 -15.36 17.67
CA ILE A 57 -13.86 -15.06 16.26
C ILE A 57 -12.63 -15.85 15.82
N SER A 58 -11.59 -15.90 16.66
CA SER A 58 -10.35 -16.62 16.35
C SER A 58 -10.61 -18.11 16.14
N SER A 59 -11.42 -18.72 17.02
CA SER A 59 -11.77 -20.14 16.94
C SER A 59 -12.73 -20.44 15.79
N TYR A 60 -13.82 -19.68 15.65
CA TYR A 60 -14.86 -19.91 14.65
C TYR A 60 -14.37 -19.69 13.20
N TYR A 61 -13.67 -18.58 12.95
CA TYR A 61 -13.20 -18.23 11.60
C TYR A 61 -11.77 -18.72 11.30
N GLY A 62 -11.06 -19.25 12.30
CA GLY A 62 -9.70 -19.76 12.16
C GLY A 62 -8.62 -18.68 12.03
N TYR A 63 -8.80 -17.53 12.68
CA TYR A 63 -7.80 -16.46 12.71
C TYR A 63 -6.81 -16.63 13.86
N THR A 64 -5.58 -16.17 13.67
CA THR A 64 -4.68 -15.96 14.81
C THR A 64 -5.23 -14.88 15.75
N PRO A 65 -5.09 -15.02 17.08
CA PRO A 65 -5.59 -14.03 18.04
C PRO A 65 -5.10 -12.61 17.74
N PHE A 66 -3.82 -12.48 17.36
CA PHE A 66 -3.22 -11.22 16.94
C PHE A 66 -3.96 -10.57 15.76
N LEU A 67 -4.23 -11.34 14.70
CA LEU A 67 -4.87 -10.79 13.51
C LEU A 67 -6.36 -10.50 13.77
N ALA A 68 -7.04 -11.36 14.53
CA ALA A 68 -8.43 -11.14 14.93
C ALA A 68 -8.58 -9.84 15.74
N GLU A 69 -7.74 -9.63 16.75
CA GLU A 69 -7.73 -8.40 17.55
C GLU A 69 -7.45 -7.17 16.69
N LYS A 70 -6.43 -7.25 15.82
CA LYS A 70 -6.05 -6.14 14.94
C LYS A 70 -7.19 -5.74 14.02
N LEU A 71 -7.86 -6.71 13.39
CA LEU A 71 -8.98 -6.44 12.48
C LEU A 71 -10.24 -5.97 13.23
N PHE A 72 -10.52 -6.56 14.40
CA PHE A 72 -11.62 -6.15 15.26
C PHE A 72 -11.49 -4.69 15.70
N SER A 73 -10.27 -4.24 16.00
CA SER A 73 -10.01 -2.86 16.44
C SER A 73 -10.34 -1.78 15.41
N MET A 74 -10.53 -2.14 14.13
CA MET A 74 -10.80 -1.20 13.05
C MET A 74 -12.28 -0.82 12.90
N PHE A 75 -13.18 -1.62 13.47
CA PHE A 75 -14.61 -1.53 13.22
C PHE A 75 -15.41 -1.49 14.51
N SER A 76 -16.68 -1.09 14.41
CA SER A 76 -17.63 -1.36 15.48
C SER A 76 -17.87 -2.87 15.63
N PRO A 77 -18.31 -3.39 16.79
CA PRO A 77 -18.52 -4.83 16.99
C PRO A 77 -19.43 -5.49 15.94
N ASP A 78 -20.54 -4.84 15.57
CA ASP A 78 -21.45 -5.31 14.53
C ASP A 78 -20.77 -5.37 13.16
N GLU A 79 -20.05 -4.31 12.81
CA GLU A 79 -19.35 -4.22 11.53
C GLU A 79 -18.16 -5.18 11.45
N ALA A 80 -17.46 -5.42 12.56
CA ALA A 80 -16.36 -6.38 12.63
C ALA A 80 -16.86 -7.79 12.29
N VAL A 81 -17.97 -8.23 12.88
CA VAL A 81 -18.54 -9.55 12.58
C VAL A 81 -19.01 -9.62 11.12
N ALA A 82 -19.64 -8.57 10.59
CA ALA A 82 -20.01 -8.51 9.18
C ALA A 82 -18.78 -8.62 8.27
N PHE A 83 -17.66 -7.99 8.63
CA PHE A 83 -16.39 -8.10 7.90
C PHE A 83 -15.84 -9.54 7.91
N PHE A 84 -15.86 -10.24 9.05
CA PHE A 84 -15.43 -11.63 9.14
C PHE A 84 -16.35 -12.57 8.35
N ASP A 85 -17.67 -12.46 8.52
CA ASP A 85 -18.68 -13.22 7.75
C ASP A 85 -18.48 -13.04 6.24
N ALA A 86 -18.24 -11.80 5.81
CA ALA A 86 -18.03 -11.48 4.40
C ALA A 86 -16.77 -12.17 3.85
N ASN A 87 -15.72 -12.37 4.63
CA ASN A 87 -14.49 -13.03 4.18
C ASN A 87 -14.61 -14.55 4.00
N GLU A 88 -15.62 -15.19 4.61
CA GLU A 88 -15.90 -16.62 4.39
C GLU A 88 -16.66 -16.89 3.09
N THR A 89 -17.34 -15.88 2.56
CA THR A 89 -18.11 -16.03 1.32
C THR A 89 -17.18 -15.88 0.11
N PRO A 90 -17.13 -16.86 -0.82
CA PRO A 90 -16.33 -16.73 -2.02
C PRO A 90 -16.84 -15.57 -2.88
N ARG A 91 -15.92 -14.83 -3.49
CA ARG A 91 -16.26 -13.69 -4.36
C ARG A 91 -16.52 -14.17 -5.78
N PRO A 92 -17.48 -13.53 -6.49
CA PRO A 92 -17.77 -13.87 -7.87
C PRO A 92 -16.55 -13.62 -8.76
N VAL A 93 -16.42 -14.42 -9.81
CA VAL A 93 -15.31 -14.27 -10.76
C VAL A 93 -15.57 -13.06 -11.65
N THR A 94 -14.58 -12.19 -11.78
CA THR A 94 -14.69 -10.99 -12.59
C THR A 94 -13.59 -10.93 -13.65
N ILE A 95 -13.92 -10.35 -14.79
CA ILE A 95 -13.01 -10.13 -15.91
C ILE A 95 -12.97 -8.65 -16.28
N ARG A 96 -11.81 -8.24 -16.79
CA ARG A 96 -11.59 -6.95 -17.43
C ARG A 96 -11.52 -7.11 -18.93
N ALA A 97 -12.43 -6.48 -19.66
CA ALA A 97 -12.32 -6.38 -21.11
C ALA A 97 -11.05 -5.61 -21.52
N ASN A 98 -10.34 -6.11 -22.52
CA ASN A 98 -9.17 -5.44 -23.10
C ASN A 98 -9.61 -4.51 -24.24
N THR A 99 -9.71 -3.22 -23.93
CA THR A 99 -10.15 -2.19 -24.88
C THR A 99 -9.20 -1.97 -26.06
N LEU A 100 -7.98 -2.51 -26.01
CA LEU A 100 -7.07 -2.51 -27.17
C LEU A 100 -7.51 -3.47 -28.28
N LYS A 101 -8.27 -4.52 -27.93
CA LYS A 101 -8.62 -5.61 -28.86
C LYS A 101 -10.13 -5.71 -29.12
N THR A 102 -10.96 -5.39 -28.14
CA THR A 102 -12.41 -5.55 -28.25
C THR A 102 -13.16 -4.54 -27.40
N ARG A 103 -14.43 -4.28 -27.73
CA ARG A 103 -15.33 -3.51 -26.88
C ARG A 103 -16.00 -4.43 -25.87
N ARG A 104 -16.32 -3.91 -24.68
CA ARG A 104 -17.00 -4.69 -23.62
C ARG A 104 -18.28 -5.36 -24.09
N ARG A 105 -19.07 -4.68 -24.93
CA ARG A 105 -20.34 -5.21 -25.46
C ARG A 105 -20.13 -6.41 -26.38
N ASP A 106 -19.17 -6.30 -27.31
CA ASP A 106 -18.85 -7.36 -28.27
C ASP A 106 -18.29 -8.59 -27.55
N LEU A 107 -17.43 -8.37 -26.55
CA LEU A 107 -16.93 -9.44 -25.69
C LEU A 107 -18.05 -10.13 -24.91
N ALA A 108 -18.95 -9.36 -24.30
CA ALA A 108 -20.10 -9.90 -23.57
C ALA A 108 -20.95 -10.81 -24.47
N GLN A 109 -21.26 -10.36 -25.69
CA GLN A 109 -22.02 -11.15 -26.67
C GLN A 109 -21.28 -12.44 -27.07
N ALA A 110 -19.97 -12.37 -27.30
CA ALA A 110 -19.16 -13.55 -27.64
C ALA A 110 -19.17 -14.61 -26.53
N LEU A 111 -19.11 -14.18 -25.26
CA LEU A 111 -19.15 -15.08 -24.11
C LEU A 111 -20.55 -15.64 -23.83
N ILE A 112 -21.61 -14.84 -24.00
CA ILE A 112 -23.00 -15.30 -23.87
C ILE A 112 -23.30 -16.41 -24.89
N ASN A 113 -22.83 -16.25 -26.14
CA ASN A 113 -23.00 -17.27 -27.17
C ASN A 113 -22.30 -18.61 -26.84
N ARG A 114 -21.36 -18.61 -25.90
CA ARG A 114 -20.69 -19.82 -25.38
C ARG A 114 -21.33 -20.37 -24.11
N GLY A 115 -22.46 -19.81 -23.68
CA GLY A 115 -23.15 -20.21 -22.46
C GLY A 115 -22.52 -19.67 -21.17
N VAL A 116 -21.83 -18.52 -21.23
CA VAL A 116 -21.35 -17.82 -20.03
C VAL A 116 -22.41 -16.81 -19.58
N SER A 117 -22.88 -16.94 -18.34
CA SER A 117 -23.78 -15.96 -17.72
C SER A 117 -22.96 -14.84 -17.09
N LEU A 118 -23.15 -13.61 -17.57
CA LEU A 118 -22.36 -12.46 -17.15
C LEU A 118 -23.16 -11.16 -17.17
N GLU A 119 -22.80 -10.24 -16.27
CA GLU A 119 -23.36 -8.90 -16.21
C GLU A 119 -22.27 -7.84 -16.00
N PRO A 120 -22.52 -6.56 -16.33
CA PRO A 120 -21.62 -5.48 -15.93
C PRO A 120 -21.55 -5.36 -14.41
N ILE A 121 -20.34 -5.19 -13.85
CA ILE A 121 -20.13 -5.10 -12.39
C ILE A 121 -20.88 -3.90 -11.78
N GLY A 122 -20.92 -2.78 -12.50
CA GLY A 122 -21.55 -1.55 -12.05
C GLY A 122 -21.34 -0.43 -13.05
N LYS A 123 -22.05 0.69 -12.85
CA LYS A 123 -21.96 1.87 -13.73
C LYS A 123 -20.60 2.58 -13.64
N TRP A 124 -19.90 2.43 -12.52
CA TRP A 124 -18.59 3.02 -12.25
C TRP A 124 -17.48 2.48 -13.16
N THR A 125 -17.63 1.28 -13.77
CA THR A 125 -16.64 0.71 -14.68
C THR A 125 -17.19 0.48 -16.08
N LYS A 126 -16.42 0.92 -17.08
CA LYS A 126 -16.76 0.71 -18.51
C LYS A 126 -16.25 -0.62 -19.04
N VAL A 127 -15.39 -1.34 -18.31
CA VAL A 127 -14.65 -2.53 -18.79
C VAL A 127 -14.93 -3.80 -17.99
N GLY A 128 -15.42 -3.68 -16.76
CA GLY A 128 -15.64 -4.82 -15.86
C GLY A 128 -16.89 -5.63 -16.20
N LEU A 129 -16.75 -6.95 -16.19
CA LEU A 129 -17.85 -7.91 -16.28
C LEU A 129 -17.73 -8.93 -15.14
N GLN A 130 -18.84 -9.22 -14.48
CA GLN A 130 -18.98 -10.27 -13.49
C GLN A 130 -19.54 -11.52 -14.15
N ILE A 131 -18.98 -12.67 -13.82
CA ILE A 131 -19.42 -13.98 -14.31
C ILE A 131 -20.13 -14.67 -13.15
N PHE A 132 -21.39 -15.08 -13.39
CA PHE A 132 -22.19 -15.82 -12.42
C PHE A 132 -22.05 -17.32 -12.60
N ASP A 133 -22.08 -17.76 -13.86
CA ASP A 133 -22.01 -19.17 -14.20
C ASP A 133 -21.33 -19.35 -15.56
N SER A 134 -20.62 -20.46 -15.73
CA SER A 134 -19.90 -20.77 -16.96
C SER A 134 -19.67 -22.26 -17.11
N ASN A 135 -20.23 -22.84 -18.17
CA ASN A 135 -19.95 -24.24 -18.55
C ASN A 135 -18.52 -24.44 -19.08
N VAL A 136 -17.84 -23.36 -19.48
CA VAL A 136 -16.48 -23.38 -20.02
C VAL A 136 -15.52 -22.75 -19.02
N PRO A 137 -14.33 -23.31 -18.78
CA PRO A 137 -13.32 -22.65 -17.95
C PRO A 137 -12.95 -21.28 -18.53
N VAL A 138 -13.21 -20.22 -17.75
CA VAL A 138 -13.03 -18.83 -18.18
C VAL A 138 -11.57 -18.45 -18.47
N GLY A 139 -10.61 -19.25 -18.00
CA GLY A 139 -9.18 -19.12 -18.32
C GLY A 139 -8.73 -19.89 -19.56
N ALA A 140 -9.61 -20.66 -20.21
CA ALA A 140 -9.28 -21.52 -21.35
C ALA A 140 -10.07 -21.18 -22.62
N THR A 141 -10.86 -20.11 -22.60
CA THR A 141 -11.60 -19.67 -23.79
C THR A 141 -10.66 -19.14 -24.88
N PRO A 142 -11.02 -19.26 -26.17
CA PRO A 142 -10.27 -18.64 -27.25
C PRO A 142 -10.11 -17.12 -27.07
N GLU A 143 -11.11 -16.45 -26.52
CA GLU A 143 -11.11 -15.02 -26.23
C GLU A 143 -10.08 -14.67 -25.14
N TYR A 144 -9.93 -15.51 -24.11
CA TYR A 144 -8.88 -15.35 -23.11
C TYR A 144 -7.49 -15.53 -23.76
N LEU A 145 -7.29 -16.61 -24.52
CA LEU A 145 -6.02 -16.89 -25.18
C LEU A 145 -5.63 -15.80 -26.20
N ALA A 146 -6.61 -15.26 -26.92
CA ALA A 146 -6.45 -14.13 -27.84
C ALA A 146 -6.20 -12.80 -27.11
N GLY A 147 -6.33 -12.75 -25.78
CA GLY A 147 -6.11 -11.57 -24.95
C GLY A 147 -7.24 -10.54 -25.01
N HIS A 148 -8.46 -10.96 -25.34
CA HIS A 148 -9.64 -10.07 -25.32
C HIS A 148 -10.04 -9.67 -23.91
N TYR A 149 -9.64 -10.43 -22.89
CA TYR A 149 -9.83 -10.08 -21.49
C TYR A 149 -8.78 -10.68 -20.56
N MET A 150 -8.78 -10.19 -19.33
CA MET A 150 -7.98 -10.70 -18.22
C MET A 150 -8.88 -11.00 -17.02
N LEU A 151 -8.65 -12.14 -16.37
CA LEU A 151 -9.23 -12.43 -15.06
C LEU A 151 -8.59 -11.50 -14.03
N GLN A 152 -9.41 -10.65 -13.42
CA GLN A 152 -8.91 -9.61 -12.53
C GLN A 152 -10.03 -9.17 -11.59
N SER A 153 -9.66 -8.97 -10.32
CA SER A 153 -10.57 -8.46 -9.30
C SER A 153 -11.04 -7.04 -9.59
N PRO A 154 -12.27 -6.65 -9.22
CA PRO A 154 -12.77 -5.29 -9.48
C PRO A 154 -11.98 -4.23 -8.70
N SER A 155 -11.54 -4.57 -7.48
CA SER A 155 -10.67 -3.74 -6.63
C SER A 155 -9.41 -3.29 -7.36
N SER A 156 -8.84 -4.16 -8.20
CA SER A 156 -7.61 -3.88 -8.94
C SER A 156 -7.80 -2.91 -10.12
N PHE A 157 -9.03 -2.53 -10.47
CA PHE A 157 -9.30 -1.48 -11.47
C PHE A 157 -9.12 -0.09 -10.88
N LEU A 158 -9.44 0.06 -9.58
CA LEU A 158 -9.59 1.34 -8.91
C LEU A 158 -8.30 2.18 -8.90
N PRO A 159 -7.10 1.61 -8.62
CA PRO A 159 -5.85 2.39 -8.66
C PRO A 159 -5.56 2.97 -10.04
N VAL A 160 -5.81 2.20 -11.09
CA VAL A 160 -5.53 2.63 -12.47
C VAL A 160 -6.54 3.68 -12.91
N MET A 161 -7.80 3.55 -12.50
CA MET A 161 -8.83 4.56 -12.73
C MET A 161 -8.52 5.86 -11.98
N ALA A 162 -8.05 5.77 -10.74
CA ALA A 162 -7.64 6.95 -9.97
C ALA A 162 -6.40 7.63 -10.57
N LEU A 163 -5.45 6.83 -11.10
CA LEU A 163 -4.23 7.35 -11.71
C LEU A 163 -4.52 8.08 -13.02
N ASP A 164 -5.48 7.58 -13.80
CA ASP A 164 -5.94 8.17 -15.07
C ASP A 164 -4.79 8.50 -16.05
N PRO A 165 -4.00 7.49 -16.48
CA PRO A 165 -2.87 7.70 -17.38
C PRO A 165 -3.32 8.16 -18.77
N GLN A 166 -2.65 9.19 -19.30
CA GLN A 166 -3.02 9.79 -20.58
C GLN A 166 -2.14 9.28 -21.73
N PRO A 167 -2.66 9.31 -22.98
CA PRO A 167 -1.85 9.02 -24.16
C PRO A 167 -0.56 9.85 -24.23
N ASN A 168 0.51 9.25 -24.74
CA ASN A 168 1.86 9.83 -24.88
C ASN A 168 2.61 10.17 -23.57
N GLU A 169 2.05 9.87 -22.40
CA GLU A 169 2.75 10.02 -21.12
C GLU A 169 3.76 8.89 -20.88
N ARG A 170 4.66 9.13 -19.93
CA ARG A 170 5.57 8.13 -19.39
C ARG A 170 5.13 7.73 -17.99
N VAL A 171 4.69 6.49 -17.85
CA VAL A 171 4.08 5.97 -16.62
C VAL A 171 4.95 4.86 -16.03
N LEU A 172 5.05 4.80 -14.71
CA LEU A 172 5.74 3.75 -13.98
C LEU A 172 4.76 2.91 -13.16
N ASP A 173 4.86 1.58 -13.28
CA ASP A 173 4.29 0.59 -12.37
C ASP A 173 5.43 -0.02 -11.54
N MET A 174 5.53 0.34 -10.26
CA MET A 174 6.69 -0.04 -9.43
C MET A 174 6.69 -1.51 -9.00
N ALA A 175 5.51 -2.13 -8.91
CA ALA A 175 5.29 -3.48 -8.42
C ALA A 175 4.21 -4.17 -9.28
N SER A 176 4.61 -4.45 -10.52
CA SER A 176 3.72 -4.69 -11.64
C SER A 176 3.17 -6.12 -11.73
N ALA A 177 3.92 -7.14 -11.30
CA ALA A 177 3.51 -8.51 -11.57
C ALA A 177 2.21 -8.86 -10.80
N PRO A 178 1.25 -9.57 -11.42
CA PRO A 178 1.32 -10.31 -12.69
C PRO A 178 1.00 -9.50 -13.97
N GLY A 179 0.87 -8.16 -13.91
CA GLY A 179 0.68 -7.28 -15.07
C GLY A 179 -0.77 -6.86 -15.36
N GLY A 180 -1.70 -7.16 -14.45
CA GLY A 180 -3.10 -6.77 -14.59
C GLY A 180 -3.26 -5.25 -14.66
N LYS A 181 -2.71 -4.52 -13.68
CA LYS A 181 -2.80 -3.05 -13.63
C LYS A 181 -2.02 -2.38 -14.77
N THR A 182 -0.82 -2.88 -15.06
CA THR A 182 0.03 -2.44 -16.18
C THR A 182 -0.67 -2.54 -17.53
N SER A 183 -1.29 -3.68 -17.83
CA SER A 183 -2.01 -3.85 -19.10
C SER A 183 -3.24 -2.94 -19.18
N TYR A 184 -3.85 -2.59 -18.05
CA TYR A 184 -4.95 -1.64 -18.03
C TYR A 184 -4.45 -0.22 -18.33
N MET A 185 -3.32 0.20 -17.73
CA MET A 185 -2.69 1.50 -18.05
C MET A 185 -2.33 1.60 -19.54
N SER A 186 -1.69 0.55 -20.09
CA SER A 186 -1.38 0.47 -21.52
C SER A 186 -2.63 0.60 -22.41
N ALA A 187 -3.76 0.01 -21.98
CA ALA A 187 -5.01 0.09 -22.70
C ALA A 187 -5.66 1.50 -22.66
N LEU A 188 -5.58 2.20 -21.51
CA LEU A 188 -6.04 3.59 -21.38
C LEU A 188 -5.19 4.55 -22.21
N MET A 189 -3.88 4.32 -22.26
CA MET A 189 -2.93 5.07 -23.09
C MET A 189 -2.99 4.69 -24.57
N GLN A 190 -3.86 3.76 -24.97
CA GLN A 190 -4.05 3.33 -26.36
C GLN A 190 -2.74 2.89 -27.05
N ASN A 191 -1.86 2.18 -26.32
CA ASN A 191 -0.53 1.78 -26.80
C ASN A 191 0.39 2.96 -27.22
N THR A 192 0.15 4.18 -26.74
CA THR A 192 1.02 5.34 -26.96
C THR A 192 1.85 5.65 -25.71
N GLY A 193 2.88 6.50 -25.82
CA GLY A 193 3.78 6.78 -24.70
C GLY A 193 4.58 5.55 -24.26
N VAL A 194 4.95 5.49 -22.97
CA VAL A 194 5.70 4.34 -22.43
C VAL A 194 5.25 4.00 -21.01
N VAL A 195 4.96 2.72 -20.75
CA VAL A 195 4.70 2.16 -19.43
C VAL A 195 5.89 1.34 -18.98
N PHE A 196 6.58 1.75 -17.93
CA PHE A 196 7.63 0.96 -17.30
C PHE A 196 7.01 0.04 -16.27
N ALA A 197 7.19 -1.26 -16.43
CA ALA A 197 6.59 -2.30 -15.62
C ALA A 197 7.68 -3.02 -14.83
N ASN A 198 7.86 -2.64 -13.57
CA ASN A 198 8.92 -3.15 -12.70
C ASN A 198 8.36 -4.17 -11.70
N ASP A 199 9.10 -5.24 -11.44
CA ASP A 199 8.87 -6.11 -10.28
C ASP A 199 10.22 -6.60 -9.74
N ALA A 200 10.38 -6.64 -8.42
CA ALA A 200 11.64 -7.08 -7.81
C ALA A 200 11.89 -8.58 -7.98
N ASN A 201 10.85 -9.38 -8.24
CA ASN A 201 10.95 -10.83 -8.38
C ASN A 201 11.04 -11.26 -9.85
N ALA A 202 12.23 -11.69 -10.26
CA ALA A 202 12.52 -12.17 -11.62
C ALA A 202 11.67 -13.38 -12.07
N ALA A 203 11.16 -14.21 -11.15
CA ALA A 203 10.28 -15.30 -11.52
C ALA A 203 8.88 -14.80 -11.89
N ARG A 204 8.39 -13.76 -11.19
CA ARG A 204 7.08 -13.15 -11.43
C ARG A 204 7.05 -12.31 -12.70
N THR A 205 8.18 -11.76 -13.14
CA THR A 205 8.28 -10.99 -14.38
C THR A 205 8.05 -11.82 -15.64
N LYS A 206 8.24 -13.15 -15.58
CA LYS A 206 7.85 -14.07 -16.66
C LYS A 206 6.34 -14.02 -16.92
N SER A 207 5.54 -14.04 -15.86
CA SER A 207 4.07 -13.95 -15.96
C SER A 207 3.62 -12.58 -16.45
N LEU A 208 4.30 -11.52 -15.99
CA LEU A 208 4.09 -10.16 -16.47
C LEU A 208 4.35 -10.06 -17.99
N SER A 209 5.51 -10.52 -18.46
CA SER A 209 5.86 -10.52 -19.88
C SER A 209 4.87 -11.32 -20.72
N ALA A 210 4.49 -12.53 -20.27
CA ALA A 210 3.48 -13.35 -20.95
C ALA A 210 2.13 -12.61 -21.08
N ASN A 211 1.66 -11.94 -20.03
CA ASN A 211 0.42 -11.16 -20.08
C ASN A 211 0.54 -9.92 -20.96
N VAL A 212 1.66 -9.21 -20.94
CA VAL A 212 1.93 -8.05 -21.82
C VAL A 212 1.83 -8.45 -23.29
N HIS A 213 2.48 -9.55 -23.67
CA HIS A 213 2.42 -10.07 -25.04
C HIS A 213 1.02 -10.58 -25.40
N ARG A 214 0.40 -11.39 -24.54
CA ARG A 214 -0.95 -11.94 -24.77
C ARG A 214 -1.98 -10.83 -24.97
N LEU A 215 -1.93 -9.78 -24.15
CA LEU A 215 -2.88 -8.66 -24.20
C LEU A 215 -2.55 -7.64 -25.31
N GLY A 216 -1.40 -7.77 -25.98
CA GLY A 216 -1.02 -6.89 -27.10
C GLY A 216 -0.60 -5.49 -26.66
N CYS A 217 -0.04 -5.37 -25.47
CA CYS A 217 0.53 -4.13 -24.95
C CYS A 217 1.88 -3.88 -25.61
N LYS A 218 1.97 -2.85 -26.45
CA LYS A 218 3.16 -2.55 -27.28
C LYS A 218 4.07 -1.48 -26.68
N ASN A 219 3.54 -0.67 -25.76
CA ASN A 219 4.22 0.45 -25.12
C ASN A 219 4.80 0.09 -23.74
N VAL A 220 4.95 -1.21 -23.41
CA VAL A 220 5.39 -1.65 -22.08
C VAL A 220 6.85 -2.08 -22.09
N VAL A 221 7.65 -1.53 -21.18
CA VAL A 221 9.03 -1.94 -20.91
C VAL A 221 9.04 -2.72 -19.60
N VAL A 222 9.27 -4.03 -19.66
CA VAL A 222 9.37 -4.89 -18.48
C VAL A 222 10.79 -4.84 -17.92
N CYS A 223 10.93 -4.56 -16.62
CA CYS A 223 12.23 -4.53 -15.95
C CYS A 223 12.18 -5.23 -14.59
N THR A 224 13.37 -5.55 -14.06
CA THR A 224 13.54 -6.26 -12.79
C THR A 224 14.55 -5.54 -11.93
N HIS A 225 14.05 -4.63 -11.10
CA HIS A 225 14.85 -3.84 -10.16
C HIS A 225 14.15 -3.71 -8.81
N ASP A 226 14.95 -3.43 -7.78
CA ASP A 226 14.42 -2.97 -6.50
C ASP A 226 13.77 -1.59 -6.69
N GLY A 227 12.47 -1.49 -6.40
CA GLY A 227 11.71 -0.24 -6.53
C GLY A 227 12.30 0.91 -5.73
N ARG A 228 13.07 0.63 -4.66
CA ARG A 228 13.75 1.65 -3.85
C ARG A 228 14.90 2.35 -4.59
N GLN A 229 15.45 1.70 -5.60
CA GLN A 229 16.56 2.23 -6.39
C GLN A 229 16.09 2.92 -7.67
N PHE A 230 14.82 2.75 -8.02
CA PHE A 230 14.27 3.19 -9.29
C PHE A 230 14.49 4.67 -9.62
N PRO A 231 14.32 5.63 -8.68
CA PRO A 231 14.59 7.05 -8.95
C PRO A 231 16.03 7.33 -9.44
N LYS A 232 16.99 6.51 -9.00
CA LYS A 232 18.41 6.62 -9.40
C LYS A 232 18.69 5.96 -10.74
N VAL A 233 17.98 4.87 -11.03
CA VAL A 233 18.11 4.13 -12.29
C VAL A 233 17.48 4.93 -13.41
N ILE A 234 16.24 5.35 -13.22
CA ILE A 234 15.43 5.99 -14.23
C ILE A 234 14.35 6.83 -13.54
N GLY A 235 14.39 8.14 -13.77
CA GLY A 235 13.40 9.09 -13.24
C GLY A 235 12.65 9.80 -14.35
N GLY A 236 11.78 10.74 -13.95
CA GLY A 236 11.07 11.61 -14.88
C GLY A 236 9.83 10.96 -15.47
N PHE A 237 8.99 10.40 -14.60
CA PHE A 237 7.68 9.86 -14.97
C PHE A 237 6.59 10.90 -14.78
N ASP A 238 5.65 10.98 -15.72
CA ASP A 238 4.49 11.85 -15.57
C ASP A 238 3.56 11.32 -14.47
N ARG A 239 3.45 9.98 -14.37
CA ARG A 239 2.61 9.31 -13.39
C ARG A 239 3.25 8.05 -12.85
N VAL A 240 3.02 7.75 -11.57
CA VAL A 240 3.54 6.53 -10.93
C VAL A 240 2.40 5.79 -10.24
N LEU A 241 2.27 4.50 -10.52
CA LEU A 241 1.46 3.56 -9.78
C LEU A 241 2.35 2.77 -8.81
N LEU A 242 2.02 2.83 -7.53
CA LEU A 242 2.59 1.98 -6.50
C LEU A 242 1.48 1.12 -5.89
N ASP A 243 1.25 -0.04 -6.49
CA ASP A 243 0.48 -1.12 -5.88
C ASP A 243 1.38 -1.91 -4.94
N ALA A 244 1.44 -1.48 -3.68
CA ALA A 244 2.53 -1.86 -2.80
C ALA A 244 2.41 -3.32 -2.32
N PRO A 245 3.54 -4.04 -2.15
CA PRO A 245 3.51 -5.37 -1.54
C PRO A 245 2.94 -5.27 -0.12
N CYS A 246 1.83 -5.98 0.11
CA CYS A 246 0.98 -5.81 1.29
C CYS A 246 0.83 -7.12 2.08
N SER A 247 0.30 -7.04 3.30
CA SER A 247 0.00 -8.21 4.14
C SER A 247 -1.06 -9.15 3.52
N GLY A 248 -1.95 -8.60 2.69
CA GLY A 248 -3.06 -9.33 2.05
C GLY A 248 -4.31 -9.42 2.90
N THR A 249 -4.42 -8.64 3.98
CA THR A 249 -5.57 -8.69 4.90
C THR A 249 -6.92 -8.33 4.25
N GLY A 250 -6.92 -7.64 3.11
CA GLY A 250 -8.13 -7.36 2.34
C GLY A 250 -8.55 -8.49 1.39
N VAL A 251 -7.72 -9.50 1.16
CA VAL A 251 -7.95 -10.57 0.18
C VAL A 251 -8.14 -11.95 0.81
N VAL A 252 -8.50 -12.00 2.10
CA VAL A 252 -8.66 -13.26 2.86
C VAL A 252 -9.64 -14.22 2.19
N SER A 253 -10.72 -13.72 1.59
CA SER A 253 -11.69 -14.53 0.84
C SER A 253 -11.08 -15.27 -0.36
N LYS A 254 -9.94 -14.81 -0.89
CA LYS A 254 -9.19 -15.50 -1.96
C LYS A 254 -8.02 -16.33 -1.44
N ASP A 255 -7.33 -15.83 -0.41
CA ASP A 255 -6.21 -16.52 0.21
C ASP A 255 -6.42 -16.66 1.72
N GLN A 256 -6.99 -17.80 2.09
CA GLN A 256 -7.28 -18.15 3.49
C GLN A 256 -6.00 -18.33 4.32
N SER A 257 -4.84 -18.54 3.68
CA SER A 257 -3.57 -18.69 4.39
C SER A 257 -3.16 -17.40 5.14
N VAL A 258 -3.69 -16.25 4.73
CA VAL A 258 -3.47 -14.96 5.41
C VAL A 258 -3.96 -14.99 6.87
N LYS A 259 -5.00 -15.79 7.19
CA LYS A 259 -5.54 -15.90 8.56
C LYS A 259 -4.51 -16.40 9.58
N VAL A 260 -3.60 -17.25 9.12
CA VAL A 260 -2.65 -17.99 9.97
C VAL A 260 -1.19 -17.57 9.77
N ASN A 261 -0.82 -17.11 8.58
CA ASN A 261 0.58 -16.90 8.20
C ASN A 261 1.11 -15.48 8.45
N LYS A 262 0.36 -14.61 9.12
CA LYS A 262 0.74 -13.20 9.31
C LYS A 262 1.07 -12.92 10.77
N THR A 263 2.30 -12.49 11.00
CA THR A 263 2.80 -12.10 12.31
C THR A 263 2.93 -10.58 12.43
N GLU A 264 2.98 -10.06 13.65
CA GLU A 264 3.22 -8.64 13.91
C GLU A 264 4.51 -8.12 13.23
N ARG A 265 5.55 -8.95 13.23
CA ARG A 265 6.82 -8.65 12.56
C ARG A 265 6.63 -8.42 11.06
N ASP A 266 5.79 -9.20 10.40
CA ASP A 266 5.53 -9.06 8.97
C ASP A 266 4.86 -7.71 8.67
N PHE A 267 3.88 -7.29 9.48
CA PHE A 267 3.24 -5.99 9.33
C PHE A 267 4.25 -4.84 9.48
N ALA A 268 5.14 -4.91 10.47
CA ALA A 268 6.16 -3.89 10.67
C ALA A 268 7.14 -3.81 9.48
N LEU A 269 7.61 -4.96 8.98
CA LEU A 269 8.51 -5.04 7.83
C LEU A 269 7.86 -4.52 6.54
N LEU A 270 6.60 -4.93 6.28
CA LEU A 270 5.86 -4.52 5.10
C LEU A 270 5.53 -3.02 5.15
N SER A 271 5.02 -2.50 6.27
CA SER A 271 4.78 -1.05 6.43
C SER A 271 6.06 -0.24 6.23
N HIS A 272 7.19 -0.69 6.77
CA HIS A 272 8.48 -0.02 6.56
C HIS A 272 8.93 -0.06 5.09
N LEU A 273 8.79 -1.20 4.41
CA LEU A 273 9.09 -1.32 2.98
C LEU A 273 8.20 -0.40 2.14
N GLN A 274 6.90 -0.37 2.42
CA GLN A 274 5.93 0.49 1.73
C GLN A 274 6.26 1.97 1.92
N LYS A 275 6.66 2.39 3.14
CA LYS A 275 7.15 3.76 3.43
C LYS A 275 8.38 4.13 2.61
N GLN A 276 9.30 3.19 2.38
CA GLN A 276 10.45 3.43 1.50
C GLN A 276 10.01 3.56 0.04
N LEU A 277 9.14 2.65 -0.42
CA LEU A 277 8.69 2.62 -1.81
C LEU A 277 7.88 3.87 -2.18
N ILE A 278 7.00 4.36 -1.31
CA ILE A 278 6.18 5.55 -1.60
C ILE A 278 7.04 6.82 -1.73
N LEU A 279 8.10 6.95 -0.93
CA LEU A 279 9.05 8.05 -1.08
C LEU A 279 9.78 7.97 -2.42
N CYS A 280 10.20 6.76 -2.83
CA CYS A 280 10.80 6.55 -4.15
C CYS A 280 9.81 6.79 -5.29
N ALA A 281 8.53 6.45 -5.13
CA ALA A 281 7.49 6.75 -6.10
C ALA A 281 7.37 8.27 -6.32
N ILE A 282 7.30 9.03 -5.23
CA ILE A 282 7.25 10.50 -5.25
C ILE A 282 8.51 11.08 -5.91
N ASP A 283 9.68 10.60 -5.54
CA ASP A 283 10.96 11.09 -6.06
C ASP A 283 11.19 10.72 -7.53
N SER A 284 10.39 9.81 -8.11
CA SER A 284 10.45 9.41 -9.52
C SER A 284 9.64 10.35 -10.45
N ILE A 285 8.79 11.21 -9.89
CA ILE A 285 7.87 12.06 -10.66
C ILE A 285 8.59 13.23 -11.35
N ASN A 286 8.20 13.49 -12.58
CA ASN A 286 8.49 14.72 -13.30
C ASN A 286 7.50 15.82 -12.91
N THR A 287 7.90 16.73 -12.01
CA THR A 287 7.04 17.84 -11.58
C THR A 287 6.82 18.91 -12.64
N LYS A 288 7.50 18.83 -13.80
CA LYS A 288 7.32 19.77 -14.92
C LYS A 288 6.30 19.27 -15.95
N SER A 289 5.72 18.09 -15.73
CA SER A 289 4.68 17.56 -16.61
C SER A 289 3.44 18.45 -16.56
N ALA A 290 2.92 18.84 -17.72
CA ALA A 290 1.71 19.67 -17.80
C ALA A 290 0.45 18.88 -17.44
N THR A 291 0.43 17.58 -17.72
CA THR A 291 -0.71 16.67 -17.49
C THR A 291 -0.48 15.73 -16.32
N GLY A 292 0.77 15.52 -15.90
CA GLY A 292 1.17 14.58 -14.86
C GLY A 292 1.42 15.21 -13.48
N GLY A 293 2.33 14.60 -12.73
CA GLY A 293 2.62 14.96 -11.35
C GLY A 293 1.89 14.10 -10.32
N PHE A 294 1.33 12.95 -10.72
CA PHE A 294 0.49 12.13 -9.85
C PHE A 294 1.14 10.80 -9.48
N VAL A 295 1.05 10.46 -8.20
CA VAL A 295 1.35 9.13 -7.67
C VAL A 295 0.06 8.54 -7.12
N VAL A 296 -0.30 7.34 -7.55
CA VAL A 296 -1.33 6.56 -6.87
C VAL A 296 -0.67 5.48 -6.05
N TYR A 297 -0.97 5.49 -4.76
CA TYR A 297 -0.60 4.44 -3.84
C TYR A 297 -1.82 3.57 -3.55
N SER A 298 -1.65 2.26 -3.60
CA SER A 298 -2.71 1.32 -3.26
C SER A 298 -2.18 0.07 -2.57
N THR A 299 -3.05 -0.54 -1.77
CA THR A 299 -2.78 -1.82 -1.12
C THR A 299 -4.01 -2.73 -1.19
N CYS A 300 -3.73 -4.02 -1.11
CA CYS A 300 -4.69 -5.09 -0.82
C CYS A 300 -4.86 -5.34 0.70
N SER A 301 -4.58 -4.33 1.53
CA SER A 301 -4.71 -4.38 2.97
C SER A 301 -5.94 -3.60 3.41
N VAL A 302 -6.40 -3.90 4.63
CA VAL A 302 -7.40 -3.07 5.32
C VAL A 302 -6.80 -2.36 6.53
N THR A 303 -5.52 -2.64 6.86
CA THR A 303 -4.91 -2.17 8.09
C THR A 303 -4.33 -0.76 7.98
N VAL A 304 -4.60 0.03 9.01
CA VAL A 304 -4.17 1.43 9.12
C VAL A 304 -2.64 1.60 9.03
N ASP A 305 -1.86 0.62 9.50
CA ASP A 305 -0.38 0.69 9.49
C ASP A 305 0.21 0.60 8.08
N GLU A 306 -0.48 -0.07 7.17
CA GLU A 306 -0.12 -0.19 5.75
C GLU A 306 -0.79 0.88 4.90
N ASP A 307 -1.92 1.45 5.34
CA ASP A 307 -2.69 2.40 4.54
C ASP A 307 -2.38 3.87 4.95
N GLU A 308 -3.19 4.47 5.83
CA GLU A 308 -3.04 5.86 6.25
C GLU A 308 -1.68 6.12 6.90
N GLY A 309 -1.16 5.16 7.66
CA GLY A 309 0.15 5.27 8.30
C GLY A 309 1.31 5.40 7.31
N VAL A 310 1.19 4.87 6.10
CA VAL A 310 2.19 5.01 5.03
C VAL A 310 2.02 6.34 4.30
N VAL A 311 0.76 6.71 3.99
CA VAL A 311 0.45 7.96 3.31
C VAL A 311 0.81 9.18 4.17
N ASP A 312 0.42 9.17 5.45
CA ASP A 312 0.72 10.23 6.42
C ASP A 312 2.23 10.40 6.61
N TYR A 313 2.98 9.29 6.67
CA TYR A 313 4.43 9.31 6.69
C TYR A 313 5.02 10.01 5.44
N ALA A 314 4.48 9.71 4.25
CA ALA A 314 4.94 10.33 3.01
C ALA A 314 4.67 11.84 2.98
N LEU A 315 3.48 12.27 3.40
CA LEU A 315 3.12 13.70 3.49
C LEU A 315 4.03 14.46 4.46
N LYS A 316 4.31 13.90 5.64
CA LYS A 316 5.23 14.50 6.62
C LYS A 316 6.67 14.59 6.11
N LYS A 317 7.13 13.62 5.31
CA LYS A 317 8.51 13.57 4.78
C LYS A 317 8.71 14.33 3.48
N ARG A 318 7.64 14.70 2.78
CA ARG A 318 7.69 15.40 1.48
C ARG A 318 6.65 16.54 1.48
N PRO A 319 7.01 17.75 1.93
CA PRO A 319 6.09 18.87 2.02
C PRO A 319 5.54 19.33 0.65
N ASN A 320 6.21 18.97 -0.45
CA ASN A 320 5.75 19.28 -1.81
C ASN A 320 4.64 18.35 -2.30
N VAL A 321 4.15 17.43 -1.47
CA VAL A 321 3.13 16.46 -1.84
C VAL A 321 1.81 16.85 -1.19
N LYS A 322 0.73 16.72 -1.96
CA LYS A 322 -0.64 16.92 -1.48
C LYS A 322 -1.49 15.70 -1.78
N LEU A 323 -2.39 15.36 -0.86
CA LEU A 323 -3.50 14.47 -1.19
C LEU A 323 -4.49 15.22 -2.08
N VAL A 324 -4.98 14.52 -3.11
CA VAL A 324 -6.03 15.00 -4.01
C VAL A 324 -7.12 13.94 -4.10
N ASP A 325 -8.32 14.35 -4.53
CA ASP A 325 -9.41 13.40 -4.73
C ASP A 325 -9.00 12.31 -5.74
N THR A 326 -9.28 11.07 -5.37
CA THR A 326 -9.04 9.88 -6.21
C THR A 326 -9.89 9.90 -7.48
N GLY A 327 -11.02 10.61 -7.49
CA GLY A 327 -11.98 10.62 -8.61
C GLY A 327 -12.80 9.33 -8.72
N LEU A 328 -12.76 8.48 -7.69
CA LEU A 328 -13.59 7.28 -7.60
C LEU A 328 -14.98 7.66 -7.09
N GLU A 329 -16.02 7.23 -7.80
CA GLU A 329 -17.44 7.59 -7.52
C GLU A 329 -17.98 6.98 -6.21
N PHE A 330 -17.26 6.05 -5.59
CA PHE A 330 -17.71 5.31 -4.42
C PHE A 330 -16.51 4.85 -3.56
N GLY A 331 -16.83 4.31 -2.38
CA GLY A 331 -15.87 3.89 -1.36
C GLY A 331 -16.15 4.60 -0.04
N VAL A 332 -15.56 4.07 1.04
CA VAL A 332 -15.57 4.69 2.36
C VAL A 332 -14.36 5.63 2.45
N GLU A 333 -14.52 6.76 3.13
CA GLU A 333 -13.41 7.70 3.34
C GLU A 333 -12.31 7.08 4.21
N GLY A 334 -11.06 7.50 4.00
CA GLY A 334 -9.95 7.11 4.86
C GLY A 334 -10.06 7.68 6.27
N PHE A 335 -9.39 7.04 7.22
CA PHE A 335 -9.44 7.46 8.62
C PHE A 335 -8.61 8.73 8.86
N THR A 336 -9.24 9.79 9.37
CA THR A 336 -8.53 10.96 9.90
C THR A 336 -8.11 10.75 11.36
N ASN A 337 -8.88 9.95 12.11
CA ASN A 337 -8.57 9.54 13.47
C ASN A 337 -9.09 8.12 13.73
N ILE A 338 -8.22 7.23 14.22
CA ILE A 338 -8.61 5.88 14.63
C ILE A 338 -7.61 5.33 15.66
N GLY A 339 -8.12 4.69 16.72
CA GLY A 339 -7.27 4.03 17.72
C GLY A 339 -6.28 4.97 18.42
N GLY A 340 -6.64 6.24 18.62
CA GLY A 340 -5.77 7.26 19.20
C GLY A 340 -4.69 7.82 18.25
N LYS A 341 -4.63 7.33 17.00
CA LYS A 341 -3.75 7.88 15.96
C LYS A 341 -4.50 8.97 15.19
N GLN A 342 -3.90 10.17 15.15
CA GLN A 342 -4.37 11.27 14.30
C GLN A 342 -3.54 11.33 13.02
N PHE A 343 -4.22 11.31 11.88
CA PHE A 343 -3.64 11.42 10.55
C PHE A 343 -3.86 12.80 9.96
N HIS A 344 -3.19 13.08 8.84
CA HIS A 344 -3.41 14.31 8.08
C HIS A 344 -4.90 14.57 7.79
N LYS A 345 -5.35 15.81 7.92
CA LYS A 345 -6.77 16.20 7.72
C LYS A 345 -7.35 15.79 6.36
N ASP A 346 -6.51 15.80 5.32
CA ASP A 346 -6.91 15.46 3.95
C ASP A 346 -6.99 13.93 3.71
N MET A 347 -6.81 13.10 4.74
CA MET A 347 -6.92 11.64 4.61
C MET A 347 -8.32 11.18 4.19
N HIS A 348 -9.36 11.99 4.45
CA HIS A 348 -10.72 11.77 3.97
C HIS A 348 -10.83 11.73 2.43
N LEU A 349 -9.85 12.26 1.68
CA LEU A 349 -9.79 12.18 0.22
C LEU A 349 -9.37 10.80 -0.30
N THR A 350 -8.82 9.96 0.57
CA THR A 350 -8.50 8.56 0.24
C THR A 350 -9.76 7.69 0.27
N ARG A 351 -9.69 6.53 -0.37
CA ARG A 351 -10.83 5.61 -0.49
C ARG A 351 -10.47 4.22 0.00
N ARG A 352 -11.35 3.69 0.84
CA ARG A 352 -11.36 2.33 1.39
C ARG A 352 -12.50 1.55 0.78
N PHE A 353 -12.21 0.30 0.46
CA PHE A 353 -13.18 -0.67 -0.01
C PHE A 353 -13.16 -1.84 0.95
N TYR A 354 -14.35 -2.29 1.31
CA TYR A 354 -14.53 -3.35 2.29
C TYR A 354 -15.38 -4.50 1.73
N PRO A 355 -15.07 -5.74 2.12
CA PRO A 355 -15.81 -6.90 1.64
C PRO A 355 -17.28 -6.92 2.03
N HIS A 356 -17.64 -6.50 3.25
CA HIS A 356 -19.02 -6.48 3.76
C HIS A 356 -19.85 -5.33 3.20
N VAL A 357 -19.22 -4.23 2.79
CA VAL A 357 -19.93 -3.04 2.28
C VAL A 357 -20.11 -3.11 0.76
N HIS A 358 -19.09 -3.55 0.03
CA HIS A 358 -19.06 -3.42 -1.43
C HIS A 358 -19.12 -4.74 -2.18
N ASN A 359 -19.13 -5.88 -1.49
CA ASN A 359 -18.99 -7.20 -2.10
C ASN A 359 -17.75 -7.32 -3.02
N MET A 360 -16.66 -6.62 -2.64
CA MET A 360 -15.36 -6.65 -3.30
C MET A 360 -14.29 -7.16 -2.33
N GLU A 361 -13.03 -7.15 -2.74
CA GLU A 361 -11.93 -7.32 -1.80
C GLU A 361 -11.70 -6.04 -0.99
N GLY A 362 -11.14 -6.23 0.20
CA GLY A 362 -10.57 -5.15 1.00
C GLY A 362 -9.45 -4.47 0.23
N PHE A 363 -9.52 -3.15 0.10
CA PHE A 363 -8.59 -2.40 -0.74
C PHE A 363 -8.49 -0.93 -0.31
N PHE A 364 -7.32 -0.33 -0.48
CA PHE A 364 -7.07 1.08 -0.19
C PHE A 364 -6.48 1.80 -1.40
N VAL A 365 -6.93 3.04 -1.65
CA VAL A 365 -6.42 3.90 -2.73
C VAL A 365 -6.21 5.32 -2.22
N SER A 366 -5.02 5.87 -2.47
CA SER A 366 -4.73 7.28 -2.29
C SER A 366 -4.09 7.87 -3.55
N LYS A 367 -4.41 9.13 -3.84
CA LYS A 367 -3.85 9.88 -4.98
C LYS A 367 -3.11 11.09 -4.45
N LEU A 368 -1.83 11.16 -4.80
CA LEU A 368 -0.90 12.19 -4.37
C LEU A 368 -0.51 13.04 -5.57
N GLN A 369 -0.55 14.36 -5.42
CA GLN A 369 -0.02 15.31 -6.38
C GLN A 369 1.33 15.83 -5.89
N VAL A 370 2.37 15.66 -6.69
CA VAL A 370 3.74 16.14 -6.41
C VAL A 370 3.93 17.48 -7.09
N LEU A 371 4.05 18.53 -6.27
CA LEU A 371 4.26 19.90 -6.74
C LEU A 371 5.75 20.17 -6.99
N PRO A 372 6.08 21.11 -7.89
CA PRO A 372 7.45 21.60 -8.06
C PRO A 372 7.98 22.21 -6.75
N ARG A 373 9.26 21.95 -6.44
CA ARG A 373 9.91 22.52 -5.24
C ARG A 373 9.97 24.05 -5.24
N SER A 374 9.91 24.70 -6.41
CA SER A 374 9.81 26.17 -6.51
C SER A 374 8.52 26.71 -5.90
N VAL A 375 7.41 25.99 -6.04
CA VAL A 375 6.10 26.38 -5.48
C VAL A 375 6.13 26.31 -3.95
N LEU A 376 6.95 25.43 -3.36
CA LEU A 376 7.16 25.40 -1.92
C LEU A 376 7.91 26.62 -1.41
N LYS A 377 9.01 27.03 -2.07
CA LYS A 377 9.78 28.19 -1.64
C LYS A 377 8.90 29.44 -1.58
N ASN A 378 8.06 29.64 -2.59
CA ASN A 378 7.12 30.76 -2.61
C ASN A 378 6.06 30.65 -1.51
N LYS A 379 5.61 29.44 -1.16
CA LYS A 379 4.63 29.24 -0.08
C LYS A 379 5.21 29.39 1.32
N LEU A 380 6.47 28.96 1.51
CA LEU A 380 7.19 29.13 2.75
C LEU A 380 7.51 30.61 2.94
N GLN A 381 8.00 31.31 1.90
CA GLN A 381 8.18 32.76 1.93
C GLN A 381 6.87 33.51 2.19
N GLN A 382 5.75 33.11 1.58
CA GLN A 382 4.45 33.71 1.86
C GLN A 382 3.87 33.36 3.24
N ALA A 383 4.34 32.28 3.88
CA ALA A 383 3.95 31.92 5.24
C ALA A 383 4.79 32.71 6.25
N GLU A 384 6.10 32.82 6.01
CA GLU A 384 7.04 33.68 6.75
C GLU A 384 6.61 35.16 6.66
N GLU A 385 6.25 35.66 5.48
CA GLU A 385 5.71 37.02 5.29
C GLU A 385 4.34 37.24 5.95
N LYS A 386 3.58 36.17 6.22
CA LYS A 386 2.29 36.26 6.93
C LYS A 386 2.49 36.23 8.44
N GLU A 387 3.39 35.40 8.93
CA GLU A 387 3.80 35.40 10.34
C GLU A 387 4.46 36.75 10.71
N GLU A 388 5.36 37.29 9.86
CA GLU A 388 5.92 38.65 10.06
C GLU A 388 4.88 39.77 9.99
N ASN A 389 3.80 39.60 9.21
CA ASN A 389 2.73 40.60 9.14
C ASN A 389 1.72 40.46 10.30
N ASP A 390 1.44 39.26 10.78
CA ASP A 390 0.63 39.04 11.98
C ASP A 390 1.38 39.52 13.23
N GLU A 391 2.71 39.29 13.33
CA GLU A 391 3.54 39.88 14.39
C GLU A 391 3.59 41.41 14.31
N ARG A 392 3.69 42.00 13.12
CA ARG A 392 3.61 43.47 12.94
C ARG A 392 2.23 44.06 13.24
N LEU A 393 1.16 43.28 13.11
CA LEU A 393 -0.19 43.69 13.49
C LEU A 393 -0.42 43.57 15.01
N GLU A 394 0.29 42.66 15.69
CA GLU A 394 0.31 42.56 17.15
C GLU A 394 1.20 43.64 17.82
N GLU A 395 2.20 44.20 17.12
CA GLU A 395 3.01 45.33 17.62
C GLU A 395 2.29 46.70 17.61
N ASP A 396 1.23 46.88 16.81
CA ASP A 396 0.46 48.14 16.75
C ASP A 396 -0.65 48.25 17.81
N ASP A 397 -0.96 47.16 18.53
CA ASP A 397 -1.96 47.11 19.59
C ASP A 397 -1.41 46.35 20.82
N ASN A 398 -0.60 47.02 21.66
CA ASN A 398 -0.65 46.93 23.14
C ASN A 398 0.53 47.64 23.84
N GLU A 399 0.25 48.80 24.46
CA GLU A 399 0.94 49.22 25.68
C GLU A 399 0.47 48.36 26.86
N ALA A 400 1.44 47.87 27.63
CA ALA A 400 1.37 47.26 28.97
C ALA A 400 1.22 45.72 29.09
N GLY A 401 2.33 45.04 29.41
CA GLY A 401 2.30 43.73 30.08
C GLY A 401 3.56 42.85 29.99
N ALA A 402 4.60 43.18 30.75
CA ALA A 402 5.71 42.32 31.25
C ALA A 402 6.09 41.01 30.48
N ASP A 403 6.93 41.18 29.47
CA ASP A 403 8.24 40.56 29.23
C ASP A 403 8.56 39.14 29.75
N VAL A 404 8.58 38.17 28.83
CA VAL A 404 9.51 37.02 28.81
C VAL A 404 9.93 36.80 27.36
N THR A 405 10.90 37.56 26.86
CA THR A 405 11.45 37.37 25.50
C THR A 405 12.43 36.20 25.42
N PHE A 406 12.25 35.33 24.42
CA PHE A 406 13.30 34.45 23.90
C PHE A 406 14.23 35.30 23.03
N ASN A 407 15.54 35.26 23.30
CA ASN A 407 16.54 36.06 22.61
C ASN A 407 17.11 35.27 21.43
N ASP A 408 16.60 35.53 20.22
CA ASP A 408 16.94 34.79 19.00
C ASP A 408 18.43 34.87 18.62
N ASP A 409 19.16 35.90 19.06
CA ASP A 409 20.60 36.01 18.79
C ASP A 409 21.45 35.06 19.66
N GLU A 410 20.99 34.72 20.89
CA GLU A 410 21.65 33.73 21.74
C GLU A 410 21.33 32.30 21.30
N ASP A 411 20.12 32.04 20.81
CA ASP A 411 19.70 30.73 20.30
C ASP A 411 20.31 30.40 18.93
N LYS A 412 20.52 31.41 18.08
CA LYS A 412 21.26 31.24 16.82
C LYS A 412 22.74 30.94 17.07
N ALA A 413 23.34 31.55 18.10
CA ALA A 413 24.69 31.22 18.53
C ALA A 413 24.80 29.78 19.08
N LEU A 414 23.78 29.30 19.80
CA LEU A 414 23.69 27.92 20.27
C LEU A 414 23.50 26.92 19.11
N MET A 415 22.61 27.20 18.15
CA MET A 415 22.39 26.33 16.97
C MET A 415 23.59 26.30 16.02
N GLU A 416 24.28 27.42 15.79
CA GLU A 416 25.50 27.44 14.98
C GLU A 416 26.67 26.74 15.70
N SER A 417 26.76 26.88 17.04
CA SER A 417 27.75 26.16 17.84
C SER A 417 27.52 24.64 17.84
N GLU A 418 26.27 24.18 17.90
CA GLU A 418 25.93 22.76 17.82
C GLU A 418 26.13 22.20 16.41
N TYR A 419 25.78 22.95 15.36
CA TYR A 419 26.01 22.55 13.98
C TYR A 419 27.51 22.44 13.66
N PHE A 420 28.34 23.34 14.20
CA PHE A 420 29.80 23.28 14.07
C PHE A 420 30.42 22.15 14.93
N THR A 421 29.86 21.86 16.10
CA THR A 421 30.33 20.78 17.00
C THR A 421 29.98 19.40 16.43
N LEU A 422 28.81 19.24 15.81
CA LEU A 422 28.37 18.00 15.13
C LEU A 422 29.20 17.73 13.86
N THR A 423 29.49 18.75 13.05
CA THR A 423 30.33 18.60 11.85
C THR A 423 31.81 18.34 12.19
N ARG A 424 32.36 18.97 13.23
CA ARG A 424 33.74 18.73 13.70
C ARG A 424 33.89 17.36 14.37
N ASN A 425 32.90 16.89 15.12
CA ASN A 425 32.89 15.53 15.69
C ASN A 425 32.71 14.43 14.62
N CYS A 426 31.99 14.73 13.53
CA CYS A 426 31.84 13.81 12.40
C CYS A 426 33.12 13.76 11.54
N LEU A 427 33.80 14.90 11.30
CA LEU A 427 35.06 14.96 10.56
C LEU A 427 36.23 14.35 11.35
N THR A 428 36.31 14.55 12.67
CA THR A 428 37.36 13.96 13.51
C THR A 428 37.16 12.46 13.76
N LYS A 429 35.91 11.94 13.82
CA LYS A 429 35.63 10.50 13.82
C LYS A 429 36.01 9.82 12.51
N THR A 430 35.81 10.49 11.37
CA THR A 430 36.17 9.96 10.05
C THR A 430 37.69 9.99 9.79
N GLN A 431 38.40 10.98 10.33
CA GLN A 431 39.86 11.05 10.26
C GLN A 431 40.56 10.10 11.26
N LYS A 432 40.01 9.89 12.47
CA LYS A 432 40.55 8.91 13.43
C LYS A 432 40.31 7.45 13.00
N THR A 433 39.19 7.14 12.35
CA THR A 433 38.94 5.79 11.78
C THR A 433 39.82 5.51 10.57
N ASN A 434 40.06 6.51 9.70
CA ASN A 434 41.00 6.37 8.59
C ASN A 434 42.48 6.33 9.04
N ALA A 435 42.86 6.99 10.13
CA ALA A 435 44.22 6.91 10.71
C ALA A 435 44.45 5.62 11.54
N ALA A 436 43.41 5.07 12.17
CA ALA A 436 43.48 3.78 12.88
C ALA A 436 43.58 2.61 11.90
N ASN A 437 42.85 2.63 10.77
CA ASN A 437 42.97 1.62 9.72
C ASN A 437 44.30 1.70 8.96
N LYS A 438 44.93 2.88 8.87
CA LYS A 438 46.27 3.05 8.26
C LYS A 438 47.42 2.69 9.20
N LYS A 439 47.17 2.55 10.52
CA LYS A 439 48.15 2.03 11.50
C LYS A 439 48.05 0.53 11.74
N LEU A 440 46.95 -0.11 11.33
CA LEU A 440 46.78 -1.56 11.36
C LEU A 440 47.36 -2.28 10.12
N GLU A 441 47.65 -1.56 9.02
CA GLU A 441 48.30 -2.12 7.83
C GLU A 441 49.85 -1.95 7.80
N VAL A 442 50.48 -1.38 8.84
CA VAL A 442 51.94 -1.15 8.87
C VAL A 442 52.66 -1.99 9.94
N SER A 443 51.98 -2.95 10.59
CA SER A 443 52.61 -3.87 11.55
C SER A 443 52.44 -5.35 11.20
N SER A 444 52.57 -5.70 9.91
CA SER A 444 52.69 -7.10 9.51
C SER A 444 53.47 -7.24 8.19
N HIS A 445 54.77 -6.93 8.22
CA HIS A 445 55.72 -7.52 7.30
C HIS A 445 56.92 -8.06 8.08
N SER A 446 56.94 -9.39 8.27
CA SER A 446 58.19 -10.14 8.25
C SER A 446 57.93 -11.51 7.61
N ASN A 447 58.80 -11.83 6.66
CA ASN A 447 58.99 -13.12 5.97
C ASN A 447 58.06 -13.43 4.79
N LEU A 448 58.43 -13.00 3.58
CA LEU A 448 59.07 -13.86 2.55
C LEU A 448 59.17 -13.10 1.19
N LYS A 449 60.27 -13.36 0.48
CA LYS A 449 60.79 -12.61 -0.69
C LYS A 449 59.93 -12.72 -1.96
N PRO A 450 60.00 -11.74 -2.89
CA PRO A 450 59.36 -11.81 -4.20
C PRO A 450 60.33 -12.30 -5.29
N SER A 451 59.85 -13.10 -6.24
CA SER A 451 60.39 -13.09 -7.61
C SER A 451 59.47 -13.76 -8.64
N ASN A 452 59.34 -13.08 -9.77
CA ASN A 452 59.00 -13.57 -11.10
C ASN A 452 57.53 -13.86 -11.45
N LEU A 453 56.79 -12.77 -11.69
CA LEU A 453 55.80 -12.73 -12.76
C LEU A 453 56.46 -12.12 -14.00
N PHE A 454 57.04 -12.98 -14.84
CA PHE A 454 57.34 -12.67 -16.23
C PHE A 454 57.08 -13.94 -17.05
N PHE A 455 56.19 -13.82 -18.04
CA PHE A 455 55.92 -14.75 -19.14
C PHE A 455 55.06 -16.00 -18.94
N ARG A 456 54.15 -16.19 -19.92
CA ARG A 456 53.36 -17.39 -20.31
C ARG A 456 52.09 -17.65 -19.48
N LEU A 457 50.92 -17.96 -20.04
CA LEU A 457 50.57 -18.41 -21.39
C LEU A 457 49.07 -18.19 -21.61
N LEU A 458 48.74 -17.87 -22.86
CA LEU A 458 47.44 -18.05 -23.48
C LEU A 458 46.87 -19.48 -23.31
N LEU A 459 45.54 -19.59 -23.46
CA LEU A 459 44.75 -20.78 -23.81
C LEU A 459 44.46 -21.77 -22.66
N TYR A 460 43.19 -21.87 -22.25
CA TYR A 460 42.35 -23.06 -22.50
C TYR A 460 40.90 -22.88 -21.96
N ILE A 461 39.92 -23.19 -22.82
CA ILE A 461 38.55 -23.71 -22.54
C ILE A 461 37.57 -22.71 -21.87
N ARG A 462 36.46 -22.23 -22.46
CA ARG A 462 35.58 -22.71 -23.55
C ARG A 462 35.19 -24.18 -23.43
N ASP A 463 34.21 -24.45 -22.57
CA ASP A 463 33.04 -25.30 -22.81
C ASP A 463 32.33 -25.52 -21.48
N PHE A 464 31.03 -25.20 -21.42
CA PHE A 464 29.99 -26.14 -21.03
C PHE A 464 28.62 -25.46 -21.26
N THR A 465 27.92 -26.06 -22.23
CA THR A 465 26.50 -26.07 -22.58
C THR A 465 25.49 -25.48 -21.61
#